data_AF-A0A4P2QVR1-F1
#
_entry.id   AF-A0A4P2QVR1-F1
#
_cell.length_a   1.000
_cell.length_b   1.000
_cell.length_c   1.000
_cell.angle_alpha   90.00
_cell.angle_beta   90.00
_cell.angle_gamma   90.00
#
_symmetry.space_group_name_H-M   'P 1'
#
loop_
_entity.id
_entity.type
_entity.pdbx_description
1 polymer ?
#
loop_
_entity_poly.entity_id
_entity_poly.type
_entity_poly.pdbx_seq_one_letter_code
_entity_poly.pdbx_strand_id
1 'polypeptide(L)' 'MRGLHRRQLRLPRQLPPARADVARHHAVQGRRYDGLAARHSGKCLDVVSGSTADGAAVKQYACNGGSNQQWESR' A
#
# COMPACT_ATOMS: atom_id res chain seq x y z
N MET A 1 -3.31 62.81 -16.99
CA MET A 1 -3.56 61.97 -15.79
C MET A 1 -4.13 60.63 -16.23
N ARG A 2 -3.28 59.69 -16.69
CA ARG A 2 -3.02 58.37 -16.07
C ARG A 2 -4.27 57.57 -15.64
N GLY A 3 -4.63 56.55 -16.42
CA GLY A 3 -5.50 55.45 -16.02
C GLY A 3 -4.96 54.15 -16.60
N LEU A 4 -4.19 53.41 -15.80
CA LEU A 4 -3.40 52.24 -16.21
C LEU A 4 -4.30 51.03 -16.51
N HIS A 5 -4.13 50.43 -17.68
CA HIS A 5 -4.67 49.11 -18.02
C HIS A 5 -4.16 48.06 -17.02
N ARG A 6 -5.06 47.48 -16.22
CA ARG A 6 -4.76 46.33 -15.37
C ARG A 6 -4.46 45.11 -16.26
N ARG A 7 -3.18 44.90 -16.57
CA ARG A 7 -2.68 43.60 -17.04
C ARG A 7 -3.00 42.56 -15.96
N GLN A 8 -3.97 41.69 -16.23
CA GLN A 8 -4.21 40.52 -15.40
C GLN A 8 -2.99 39.59 -15.53
N LEU A 9 -2.14 39.58 -14.50
CA LEU A 9 -1.10 38.57 -14.32
C LEU A 9 -1.81 37.23 -14.11
N ARG A 10 -1.84 36.37 -15.14
CA ARG A 10 -2.26 34.97 -14.96
C ARG A 10 -1.20 34.30 -14.09
N LEU A 11 -1.56 34.02 -12.83
CA LEU A 11 -0.71 33.21 -11.94
C LEU A 11 -0.44 31.85 -12.61
N PRO A 12 0.77 31.28 -12.52
CA PRO A 12 0.98 29.90 -12.92
C PRO A 12 0.06 29.00 -12.09
N ARG A 13 -0.60 28.06 -12.77
CA ARG A 13 -1.41 27.00 -12.16
C ARG A 13 -0.65 26.45 -10.95
N GLN A 14 -1.20 26.63 -9.75
CA GLN A 14 -0.68 26.01 -8.55
C GLN A 14 -0.59 24.50 -8.80
N LEU A 15 0.61 23.97 -8.62
CA LEU A 15 0.91 22.54 -8.67
C LEU A 15 0.00 21.85 -7.64
N PRO A 16 -0.68 20.73 -7.98
CA PRO A 16 -1.38 19.95 -6.96
C PRO A 16 -0.38 19.53 -5.87
N PRO A 17 -0.79 19.41 -4.59
CA PRO A 17 0.11 18.92 -3.55
C PRO A 17 0.60 17.52 -3.97
N ALA A 18 1.89 17.28 -3.86
CA ALA A 18 2.48 15.96 -4.03
C ALA A 18 1.83 14.99 -3.03
N ARG A 19 0.80 14.27 -3.48
CA ARG A 19 0.16 13.17 -2.76
C ARG A 19 0.15 11.94 -3.65
N ALA A 20 1.31 11.31 -3.70
CA ALA A 20 1.50 9.90 -4.03
C ALA A 20 2.92 9.62 -3.52
N ASP A 21 3.07 9.09 -2.31
CA ASP A 21 3.53 7.69 -2.17
C ASP A 21 3.00 7.03 -0.89
N VAL A 22 1.72 7.19 -0.57
CA VAL A 22 1.05 6.03 0.06
C VAL A 22 1.05 4.97 -1.03
N ALA A 23 2.02 4.06 -0.95
CA ALA A 23 2.10 2.87 -1.78
C ALA A 23 0.70 2.29 -1.84
N ARG A 24 0.06 2.45 -3.01
CA ARG A 24 -1.29 1.95 -3.24
C ARG A 24 -1.21 0.48 -2.90
N HIS A 25 -1.95 0.04 -1.88
CA HIS A 25 -2.21 -1.37 -1.70
C HIS A 25 -2.79 -1.81 -3.03
N HIS A 26 -2.02 -2.58 -3.80
CA HIS A 26 -2.46 -3.05 -5.10
C HIS A 26 -3.67 -3.93 -4.84
N ALA A 27 -4.85 -3.33 -5.00
CA ALA A 27 -6.11 -4.05 -5.08
C ALA A 27 -6.09 -4.80 -6.41
N VAL A 28 -5.39 -5.94 -6.41
CA VAL A 28 -5.55 -6.94 -7.46
C VAL A 28 -6.92 -7.57 -7.24
N GLN A 29 -7.74 -7.44 -8.27
CA GLN A 29 -9.08 -7.99 -8.42
C GLN A 29 -9.25 -9.36 -7.72
N GLY A 30 -10.17 -9.42 -6.75
CA GLY A 30 -10.73 -10.67 -6.25
C GLY A 30 -10.08 -11.26 -5.00
N ARG A 31 -10.77 -11.03 -3.87
CA ARG A 31 -10.63 -11.68 -2.55
C ARG A 31 -9.56 -11.07 -1.65
N ARG A 32 -10.06 -10.28 -0.70
CA ARG A 32 -9.33 -9.76 0.46
C ARG A 32 -9.06 -10.94 1.41
N TYR A 33 -8.04 -11.73 1.12
CA TYR A 33 -7.43 -12.56 2.15
C TYR A 33 -6.44 -11.63 2.84
N ASP A 34 -6.82 -11.06 3.98
CA ASP A 34 -6.00 -10.10 4.74
C ASP A 34 -4.77 -10.82 5.33
N GLY A 35 -3.85 -11.24 4.46
CA GLY A 35 -2.52 -11.69 4.82
C GLY A 35 -1.57 -10.50 4.80
N LEU A 36 -0.71 -10.40 5.81
CA LEU A 36 0.31 -9.38 5.86
C LEU A 36 1.35 -9.65 4.75
N ALA A 37 1.32 -8.86 3.69
CA ALA A 37 2.22 -9.03 2.53
C ALA A 37 3.43 -8.09 2.60
N ALA A 38 4.61 -8.64 2.29
CA ALA A 38 5.85 -7.87 2.20
C ALA A 38 5.86 -7.02 0.92
N ARG A 39 5.97 -5.70 1.06
CA ARG A 39 5.89 -4.75 -0.06
C ARG A 39 6.95 -4.97 -1.15
N HIS A 40 8.15 -5.44 -0.80
CA HIS A 40 9.25 -5.62 -1.75
C HIS A 40 9.14 -6.91 -2.59
N SER A 41 8.40 -7.91 -2.12
CA SER A 41 8.32 -9.23 -2.78
C SER A 41 6.91 -9.60 -3.23
N GLY A 42 5.87 -8.95 -2.70
CA GLY A 42 4.48 -9.32 -2.89
C GLY A 42 4.09 -10.65 -2.23
N LYS A 43 4.97 -11.25 -1.42
CA LYS A 43 4.74 -12.52 -0.72
C LYS A 43 4.06 -12.30 0.63
N CYS A 44 3.27 -13.28 1.06
CA CYS A 44 2.55 -13.25 2.33
C CYS A 44 3.43 -13.75 3.49
N LEU A 45 3.21 -13.20 4.68
CA LEU A 45 3.73 -13.73 5.94
C LEU A 45 3.09 -15.10 6.19
N ASP A 46 3.91 -16.14 6.36
CA ASP A 46 3.50 -17.55 6.34
C ASP A 46 4.17 -18.33 7.48
N VAL A 47 3.39 -19.02 8.31
CA VAL A 47 3.95 -19.96 9.31
C VAL A 47 4.42 -21.22 8.60
N VAL A 48 5.69 -21.58 8.81
CA VAL A 48 6.33 -22.73 8.16
C VAL A 48 5.52 -24.00 8.43
N SER A 49 5.09 -24.66 7.34
CA SER A 49 4.31 -25.90 7.35
C SER A 49 2.99 -25.82 8.13
N GLY A 50 2.49 -24.61 8.43
CA GLY A 50 1.28 -24.42 9.24
C GLY A 50 1.42 -24.88 10.69
N SER A 51 2.64 -24.85 11.24
CA SER A 51 2.90 -25.26 12.63
C SER A 51 2.07 -24.47 13.63
N THR A 52 1.51 -25.15 14.62
CA THR A 52 0.80 -24.55 15.77
C THR A 52 1.66 -24.50 17.04
N ALA A 53 2.93 -24.92 16.94
CA ALA A 53 3.84 -24.90 18.08
C ALA A 53 4.28 -23.48 18.43
N ASP A 54 4.52 -23.24 19.72
CA ASP A 54 5.12 -21.99 20.19
C ASP A 54 6.49 -21.78 19.57
N GLY A 55 6.76 -20.56 19.13
CA GLY A 55 8.02 -20.22 18.45
C GLY A 55 8.12 -20.76 17.02
N ALA A 56 7.01 -21.18 16.40
CA ALA A 56 6.98 -21.58 15.00
C ALA A 56 7.66 -20.53 14.09
N ALA A 57 8.54 -21.01 13.21
CA ALA A 57 9.24 -20.15 12.26
C ALA A 57 8.25 -19.52 11.27
N VAL A 58 8.50 -18.26 10.92
CA VAL A 58 7.72 -17.50 9.95
C VAL A 58 8.59 -17.14 8.76
N LYS A 59 8.05 -17.25 7.55
CA LYS A 59 8.72 -16.95 6.28
C LYS A 59 7.85 -16.08 5.39
N GLN A 60 8.42 -15.59 4.29
CA GLN A 60 7.67 -15.05 3.17
C GLN A 60 7.40 -16.16 2.16
N TYR A 61 6.13 -16.40 1.83
CA TYR A 61 5.74 -17.43 0.87
C TYR A 61 4.72 -16.92 -0.16
N ALA A 62 4.55 -17.66 -1.26
CA ALA A 62 3.52 -17.35 -2.23
C ALA A 62 2.15 -17.30 -1.52
N CYS A 63 1.43 -16.21 -1.73
CA CYS A 63 0.10 -16.05 -1.15
C CYS A 63 -0.83 -17.13 -1.72
N ASN A 64 -1.39 -17.97 -0.84
CA ASN A 64 -2.25 -19.08 -1.23
C ASN A 64 -3.58 -19.11 -0.46
N GLY A 65 -3.80 -18.15 0.45
CA GLY A 65 -5.04 -18.04 1.24
C GLY A 65 -5.16 -19.06 2.38
N GLY A 66 -4.10 -19.83 2.65
CA GLY A 66 -4.04 -20.76 3.79
C GLY A 66 -4.24 -20.04 5.12
N SER A 67 -4.76 -20.77 6.12
CA SER A 67 -4.94 -20.24 7.48
C SER A 67 -3.63 -19.77 8.11
N ASN A 68 -2.51 -20.41 7.75
CA ASN A 68 -1.17 -20.05 8.17
C ASN A 68 -0.65 -18.72 7.58
N GLN A 69 -1.46 -18.03 6.78
CA GLN A 69 -1.18 -16.72 6.17
C GLN A 69 -2.14 -15.61 6.59
N GLN A 70 -3.04 -15.86 7.55
CA GLN A 70 -4.05 -14.89 8.01
C GLN A 70 -3.56 -14.22 9.30
N TRP A 71 -3.45 -12.89 9.28
CA TRP A 71 -2.86 -12.12 10.38
C TRP A 71 -3.71 -10.89 10.68
N GLU A 72 -3.94 -10.62 11.97
CA GLU A 72 -4.63 -9.42 12.43
C GLU A 72 -3.60 -8.46 13.04
N SER A 73 -3.49 -7.24 12.50
CA SER A 73 -2.79 -6.15 13.17
C SER A 73 -3.77 -5.43 14.09
N ARG A 74 -3.58 -5.52 15.40
CA ARG A 74 -4.28 -4.67 16.37
C ARG A 74 -3.39 -3.53 16.82
#